data_AF-A0A9E3ANV7-F1
#
_entry.id   AF-A0A9E3ANV7-F1
#
_cell.length_a   1.000
_cell.length_b   1.000
_cell.length_c   1.000
_cell.angle_alpha   90.00
_cell.angle_beta   90.00
_cell.angle_gamma   90.00
#
_symmetry.space_group_name_H-M   'P 1'
#
loop_
_entity.id
_entity.type
_entity.pdbx_description
1 polymer ?
#
loop_
_entity_poly.entity_id
_entity_poly.type
_entity_poly.pdbx_seq_one_letter_code
_entity_poly.pdbx_strand_id
1 'polypeptide(L)' 'MHVEWTFVDRELADAVEVGDRVSAEAGGLPVYRVLKLQDGRAWLRDEEHMSDMISPLDRFHWKATSWAT' A
#
# COMPACT_ATOMS: atom_id res chain seq x y z
N MET A 1 11.09 6.07 -13.55
CA MET A 1 10.88 6.19 -12.09
C MET A 1 11.12 4.81 -11.52
N HIS A 2 12.11 4.62 -10.66
CA HIS A 2 12.38 3.31 -10.06
C HIS A 2 11.79 3.32 -8.66
N VAL A 3 10.80 2.47 -8.42
CA VAL A 3 10.17 2.31 -7.11
C VAL A 3 10.72 1.03 -6.54
N GLU A 4 11.30 1.12 -5.35
CA GLU A 4 11.76 -0.07 -4.63
C GLU A 4 10.62 -0.59 -3.77
N TRP A 5 10.32 -1.87 -3.94
CA TRP A 5 9.28 -2.58 -3.21
C TRP A 5 9.92 -3.58 -2.27
N THR A 6 9.50 -3.55 -1.01
CA THR A 6 9.92 -4.55 -0.02
C THR A 6 8.72 -5.40 0.36
N PHE A 7 8.93 -6.72 0.38
CA PHE A 7 7.95 -7.66 0.89
C PHE A 7 7.81 -7.50 2.40
N VAL A 8 6.59 -7.43 2.89
CA VAL A 8 6.30 -7.33 4.32
C VAL A 8 5.71 -8.66 4.78
N ASP A 9 6.55 -9.47 5.42
CA ASP A 9 6.25 -10.82 5.90
C ASP A 9 5.49 -10.82 7.25
N ARG A 10 5.60 -9.72 8.01
CA ARG A 10 4.96 -9.52 9.32
C ARG A 10 3.58 -8.87 9.19
N GLU A 11 2.81 -8.80 10.28
CA GLU A 11 1.51 -8.09 10.32
C GLU A 11 1.69 -6.69 9.72
N LEU A 12 1.14 -6.50 8.51
CA LEU A 12 1.29 -5.26 7.75
C LEU A 12 0.80 -4.04 8.53
N ALA A 13 -0.11 -4.25 9.48
CA ALA A 13 -0.61 -3.27 10.43
C ALA A 13 0.50 -2.56 11.24
N ASP A 14 1.61 -3.24 11.53
CA ASP A 14 2.73 -2.66 12.28
C ASP A 14 3.77 -1.97 11.37
N ALA A 15 3.68 -2.17 10.06
CA ALA A 15 4.71 -1.75 9.10
C ALA A 15 4.25 -0.67 8.11
N VAL A 16 2.93 -0.45 8.01
CA VAL A 16 2.31 0.50 7.08
C VAL A 16 1.74 1.69 7.85
N GLU A 17 1.97 2.88 7.31
CA GLU A 17 1.52 4.16 7.83
C GLU A 17 0.65 4.88 6.79
N VAL A 18 -0.08 5.91 7.24
CA VAL A 18 -0.81 6.78 6.33
C VAL A 18 0.17 7.54 5.43
N GLY A 19 -0.09 7.53 4.12
CA GLY A 19 0.75 8.12 3.10
C GLY A 19 1.64 7.10 2.37
N ASP A 20 1.84 5.92 2.95
CA ASP A 20 2.59 4.84 2.30
C ASP A 20 1.91 4.37 1.01
N ARG A 21 2.72 3.77 0.14
CA ARG A 21 2.25 3.05 -1.04
C ARG A 21 2.39 1.56 -0.83
N VAL A 22 1.31 0.84 -1.10
CA VAL A 22 1.21 -0.60 -0.93
C VAL A 22 0.73 -1.26 -2.23
N SER A 23 1.05 -2.53 -2.39
CA SER A 23 0.55 -3.35 -3.49
C SER A 23 0.31 -4.80 -3.05
N ALA A 24 -0.65 -5.44 -3.72
CA ALA A 24 -0.95 -6.85 -3.53
C ALA A 24 0.06 -7.73 -4.29
N GLU A 25 0.51 -7.25 -5.46
CA GLU A 25 1.35 -8.02 -6.39
C GLU A 25 2.81 -7.58 -6.35
N ALA A 26 3.72 -8.52 -6.62
CA ALA A 26 5.14 -8.24 -6.75
C ALA A 26 5.40 -7.32 -7.95
N GLY A 27 6.16 -6.25 -7.74
CA GLY A 27 6.42 -5.23 -8.76
C GLY A 27 5.50 -4.01 -8.69
N GLY A 28 4.51 -4.01 -7.78
CA GLY A 28 3.85 -2.79 -7.37
C GLY A 28 2.67 -2.35 -8.23
N LEU A 29 2.04 -3.25 -9.00
CA LEU A 29 0.87 -2.89 -9.80
C LEU A 29 -0.33 -3.79 -9.43
N PRO A 30 -1.47 -3.20 -9.06
CA PRO A 30 -1.76 -1.77 -8.90
C PRO A 30 -1.09 -1.13 -7.65
N VAL A 31 -0.82 0.18 -7.72
CA VAL A 31 -0.28 0.99 -6.62
C VAL A 31 -1.43 1.63 -5.84
N TYR A 32 -1.46 1.41 -4.52
CA TYR A 32 -2.43 2.04 -3.65
C TYR A 32 -1.74 2.93 -2.62
N ARG A 33 -2.17 4.18 -2.51
CA ARG A 33 -1.76 5.08 -1.43
C ARG A 33 -2.67 4.94 -0.23
N VAL A 34 -2.09 4.71 0.94
CA VAL A 34 -2.82 4.62 2.21
C VAL A 34 -3.29 6.01 2.64
N LEU A 35 -4.61 6.18 2.78
CA LEU A 35 -5.22 7.42 3.23
C LEU A 35 -5.60 7.37 4.71
N LYS A 36 -5.96 6.19 5.22
CA LYS A 36 -6.35 5.95 6.61
C LYS A 36 -6.21 4.47 6.96
N LEU A 37 -5.90 4.18 8.22
CA LEU A 37 -5.91 2.84 8.80
C LEU A 37 -6.90 2.81 9.98
N GLN A 38 -7.76 1.79 10.04
CA GLN A 38 -8.71 1.60 11.14
C GLN A 38 -9.20 0.15 11.18
N ASP A 39 -9.23 -0.46 12.36
CA ASP A 39 -9.82 -1.79 12.59
C ASP A 39 -9.35 -2.88 11.58
N GLY A 40 -8.03 -2.93 11.30
CA GLY A 40 -7.43 -3.87 10.35
C GLY A 40 -7.73 -3.59 8.87
N ARG A 41 -8.37 -2.46 8.56
CA ARG A 41 -8.70 -2.01 7.20
C ARG A 41 -7.90 -0.77 6.82
N ALA A 42 -7.65 -0.65 5.52
CA ALA A 42 -7.06 0.52 4.90
C ALA A 42 -8.07 1.20 3.97
N TRP A 43 -8.11 2.52 4.05
CA TRP A 43 -8.66 3.37 3.00
C TRP A 43 -7.53 3.69 2.07
N LEU A 44 -7.75 3.47 0.79
CA LEU A 44 -6.73 3.47 -0.24
C LEU A 44 -7.17 4.35 -1.39
N ARG A 45 -6.23 5.10 -1.96
CA ARG A 45 -6.37 5.70 -3.28
C ARG A 45 -5.64 4.83 -4.28
N ASP A 46 -6.36 4.28 -5.25
CA ASP A 46 -5.78 3.79 -6.49
C ASP A 46 -5.24 5.00 -7.26
N GLU A 47 -3.92 5.12 -7.36
CA GLU A 47 -3.28 6.24 -8.06
C GLU A 47 -3.37 6.12 -9.59
N GLU A 48 -3.62 4.92 -10.14
CA GLU A 48 -3.79 4.70 -11.57
C GLU A 48 -5.19 5.13 -12.03
N HIS A 49 -6.21 4.72 -11.30
CA HIS A 49 -7.61 5.02 -11.64
C HIS A 49 -8.19 6.24 -10.91
N MET A 50 -7.40 6.87 -10.02
CA MET A 50 -7.81 8.02 -9.21
C MET A 50 -9.12 7.77 -8.43
N SER A 51 -9.25 6.56 -7.88
CA SER A 51 -10.44 6.12 -7.16
C SER A 51 -10.12 5.69 -5.73
N ASP A 52 -11.09 5.85 -4.83
CA ASP A 52 -10.92 5.48 -3.43
C ASP A 52 -11.62 4.15 -3.13
N MET A 53 -10.98 3.30 -2.34
CA MET A 53 -11.53 2.03 -1.89
C MET A 53 -11.17 1.70 -0.45
N ILE A 54 -11.92 0.76 0.14
CA ILE A 54 -11.64 0.22 1.48
C ILE A 54 -11.33 -1.25 1.32
N SER A 55 -10.21 -1.69 1.88
CA SER A 55 -9.77 -3.09 1.81
C SER A 55 -9.22 -3.56 3.16
N PRO A 56 -9.36 -4.86 3.49
CA PRO A 56 -8.52 -5.48 4.50
C PRO A 56 -7.04 -5.24 4.20
N LEU A 57 -6.26 -4.89 5.23
CA LEU A 57 -4.85 -4.55 5.10
C LEU A 57 -3.98 -5.80 4.81
N ASP A 58 -4.43 -6.98 5.23
CA ASP A 58 -3.77 -8.28 5.00
C ASP A 58 -3.74 -8.73 3.53
N ARG A 59 -4.47 -8.05 2.64
CA ARG A 59 -4.41 -8.29 1.18
C ARG A 59 -3.16 -7.73 0.53
N PHE A 60 -2.40 -6.90 1.23
CA PHE A 60 -1.19 -6.28 0.69
C PHE A 60 0.03 -6.93 1.30
N HIS A 61 1.05 -7.15 0.48
CA HIS A 61 2.28 -7.81 0.89
C HIS A 61 3.52 -7.00 0.52
N TRP A 62 3.34 -5.88 -0.17
CA TRP A 62 4.43 -5.05 -0.67
C TRP A 62 4.23 -3.61 -0.24
N LYS A 63 5.28 -3.00 0.31
CA LYS A 63 5.36 -1.56 0.63
C LYS A 63 6.48 -0.92 -0.18
N ALA A 64 6.22 0.26 -0.73
CA ALA A 64 7.25 1.06 -1.38
C ALA A 64 8.22 1.63 -0.32
N THR A 65 9.52 1.41 -0.47
CA THR A 65 10.56 1.93 0.43
C THR A 65 11.22 3.20 -0.10
N SER A 66 11.12 3.42 -1.42
CA SER A 66 11.62 4.61 -2.08
C SER A 66 10.64 5.01 -3.18
N TRP A 67 10.14 6.24 -3.10
CA TRP A 67 9.26 6.84 -4.09
C TRP A 67 9.70 8.28 -4.33
N ALA A 68 10.27 8.57 -5.50
CA ALA A 68 10.47 9.96 -5.92
C ALA A 68 9.09 10.59 -6.14
N THR A 69 8.82 11.77 -5.57
CA THR A 69 7.56 12.51 -5.80
C THR A 69 7.76 13.51 -6.92
#